data_AF-A0AAX1DA51-F1
#
_entry.id   AF-A0AAX1DA51-F1
#
_cell.length_a   1.000
_cell.length_b   1.000
_cell.length_c   1.000
_cell.angle_alpha   90.00
_cell.angle_beta   90.00
_cell.angle_gamma   90.00
#
_symmetry.space_group_name_H-M   'P 1'
#
loop_
_entity.id
_entity.type
_entity.pdbx_description
1 polymer ?
#
loop_
_entity_poly.entity_id
_entity_poly.type
_entity_poly.pdbx_seq_one_letter_code
_entity_poly.pdbx_strand_id
1 'polypeptide(L)'
;MRIPETESGEFQPGNPVTGKPGSMLTALLMNSWLRELKGVVQAGGLEVNPADDGQIAQAILNMIGKAAFTFSGLLPNGANLNTYTKSGLWLQLSAAGAGTGSNYPAALAGFLVVYASNDPLVGHAAQTFMSLDGGIWTRARSADIWSTWSRVLTDVMATRAPSQIVVTTPGITNVPLPPEWRGKRARYRIVGAGGGGGAAATGAGGQSATNPDISGGGGGGGGAGEYKTGEIVLPAIPTLTCTVGAGGIGGTTFSGHVGAAGTAGGLTAISDLVSANGGGGGGGG
;
A
#
# COMPACT_ATOMS: atom_id res chain seq x y z
N MET A 1 61.90 1.52 -11.62
CA MET A 1 61.41 0.19 -11.22
C MET A 1 61.72 -0.77 -12.37
N ARG A 2 62.31 -1.93 -12.10
CA ARG A 2 62.69 -2.87 -13.17
C ARG A 2 61.43 -3.50 -13.77
N ILE A 3 61.33 -3.56 -15.09
CA ILE A 3 60.18 -4.12 -15.83
C ILE A 3 60.29 -5.67 -15.78
N PRO A 4 59.19 -6.43 -15.69
CA PRO A 4 59.24 -7.90 -15.71
C PRO A 4 60.02 -8.42 -16.92
N GLU A 5 60.97 -9.33 -16.70
CA GLU A 5 61.96 -9.73 -17.73
C GLU A 5 61.54 -10.97 -18.55
N THR A 6 60.30 -11.42 -18.47
CA THR A 6 59.85 -12.69 -19.07
C THR A 6 58.65 -12.53 -19.98
N GLU A 7 58.50 -13.45 -20.94
CA GLU A 7 57.31 -13.58 -21.79
C GLU A 7 56.04 -13.84 -20.97
N SER A 8 56.16 -14.42 -19.77
CA SER A 8 55.04 -14.58 -18.82
C SER A 8 54.70 -13.29 -18.06
N GLY A 9 55.52 -12.24 -18.16
CA GLY A 9 55.34 -10.96 -17.49
C GLY A 9 55.56 -11.01 -15.98
N GLU A 10 56.29 -12.00 -15.46
CA GLU A 10 56.62 -12.15 -14.04
C GLU A 10 58.05 -11.70 -13.70
N PHE A 11 58.26 -11.27 -12.46
CA PHE A 11 59.57 -10.96 -11.90
C PHE A 11 60.35 -12.26 -11.65
N GLN A 12 61.65 -12.23 -11.97
CA GLN A 12 62.57 -13.34 -11.75
C GLN A 12 63.48 -13.04 -10.54
N PRO A 13 63.86 -14.05 -9.75
CA PRO A 13 64.86 -13.86 -8.71
C PRO A 13 66.21 -13.46 -9.32
N GLY A 14 67.03 -12.72 -8.56
CA GLY A 14 68.40 -12.42 -8.96
C GLY A 14 69.21 -13.69 -9.14
N ASN A 15 70.09 -13.72 -10.14
CA ASN A 15 70.97 -14.86 -10.39
C ASN A 15 72.42 -14.36 -10.50
N PRO A 16 73.25 -14.57 -9.46
CA PRO A 16 74.63 -14.11 -9.46
C PRO A 16 75.49 -14.84 -10.49
N VAL A 17 75.15 -16.07 -10.86
CA VAL A 17 75.91 -16.89 -11.83
C VAL A 17 75.80 -16.32 -13.24
N THR A 18 74.64 -15.76 -13.60
CA THR A 18 74.43 -15.10 -14.90
C THR A 18 74.63 -13.59 -14.83
N GLY A 19 75.12 -13.06 -13.71
CA GLY A 19 75.28 -11.63 -13.49
C GLY A 19 73.97 -10.82 -13.44
N LYS A 20 72.81 -11.47 -13.22
CA LYS A 20 71.52 -10.79 -13.12
C LYS A 20 71.35 -10.22 -11.70
N PRO A 21 71.37 -8.89 -11.51
CA PRO A 21 71.25 -8.30 -10.18
C PRO A 21 69.90 -8.63 -9.55
N GLY A 22 69.90 -8.94 -8.25
CA GLY A 22 68.67 -9.14 -7.48
C GLY A 22 67.97 -7.82 -7.13
N SER A 23 66.67 -7.89 -6.88
CA SER A 23 65.91 -6.79 -6.26
C SER A 23 65.94 -6.93 -4.74
N MET A 24 65.79 -5.82 -4.01
CA MET A 24 65.59 -5.85 -2.55
C MET A 24 64.26 -6.53 -2.17
N LEU A 25 63.27 -6.48 -3.05
CA LEU A 25 62.02 -7.20 -2.90
C LEU A 25 62.10 -8.55 -3.59
N THR A 26 61.62 -9.60 -2.93
CA THR A 26 61.62 -10.95 -3.50
C THR A 26 60.68 -11.03 -4.70
N ALA A 27 61.09 -11.78 -5.72
CA ALA A 27 60.24 -12.02 -6.90
C ALA A 27 58.88 -12.62 -6.51
N LEU A 28 58.85 -13.46 -5.48
CA LEU A 28 57.62 -14.05 -4.94
C LEU A 28 56.62 -12.97 -4.48
N LEU A 29 57.06 -11.97 -3.71
CA LEU A 29 56.20 -10.90 -3.24
C LEU A 29 55.68 -10.05 -4.40
N MET A 30 56.58 -9.66 -5.31
CA MET A 30 56.22 -8.81 -6.46
C MET A 30 55.22 -9.52 -7.39
N ASN A 31 55.40 -10.83 -7.63
CA ASN A 31 54.46 -11.62 -8.44
C ASN A 31 53.12 -11.82 -7.73
N SER A 32 53.10 -11.95 -6.40
CA SER A 32 51.84 -12.00 -5.64
C SER A 32 51.03 -10.71 -5.86
N TRP A 33 51.65 -9.55 -5.69
CA TRP A 33 50.98 -8.27 -5.93
C TRP A 33 50.56 -8.09 -7.38
N LEU A 34 51.42 -8.44 -8.34
CA LEU A 34 51.09 -8.37 -9.76
C LEU A 34 49.84 -9.18 -10.10
N ARG A 35 49.70 -10.40 -9.55
CA ARG A 35 48.53 -11.25 -9.80
C ARG A 35 47.26 -10.67 -9.19
N GLU A 36 47.32 -10.14 -7.96
CA GLU A 36 46.18 -9.47 -7.32
C GLU A 36 45.71 -8.26 -8.14
N LEU A 37 46.65 -7.40 -8.57
CA LEU A 37 46.32 -6.22 -9.36
C LEU A 37 45.76 -6.60 -10.74
N LYS A 38 46.33 -7.61 -11.41
CA LYS A 38 45.76 -8.15 -12.66
C LYS A 38 44.35 -8.71 -12.44
N GLY A 39 44.11 -9.41 -11.33
CA GLY A 39 42.81 -9.92 -10.95
C GLY A 39 41.76 -8.82 -10.81
N VAL A 40 42.11 -7.69 -10.19
CA VAL A 40 41.23 -6.51 -10.10
C VAL A 40 40.88 -5.96 -11.48
N VAL A 41 41.86 -5.80 -12.38
CA VAL A 41 41.64 -5.29 -13.75
C VAL A 41 40.70 -6.20 -14.53
N GLN A 42 40.95 -7.51 -14.48
CA GLN A 42 40.13 -8.51 -15.17
C GLN A 42 38.72 -8.62 -14.58
N ALA A 43 38.56 -8.55 -13.26
CA ALA A 43 37.26 -8.50 -12.60
C ALA A 43 36.44 -7.25 -13.01
N GLY A 44 37.13 -6.13 -13.25
CA GLY A 44 36.57 -4.92 -13.85
C GLY A 44 36.15 -5.07 -15.32
N GLY A 45 36.40 -6.21 -15.96
CA GLY A 45 36.07 -6.50 -17.35
C GLY A 45 37.03 -5.88 -18.38
N LEU A 46 38.24 -5.52 -17.95
CA LEU A 46 39.27 -4.96 -18.82
C LEU A 46 40.34 -6.01 -19.13
N GLU A 47 40.87 -6.00 -20.36
CA GLU A 47 42.09 -6.74 -20.69
C GLU A 47 43.31 -6.00 -20.14
N VAL A 48 44.27 -6.74 -19.58
CA VAL A 48 45.49 -6.15 -19.01
C VAL A 48 46.34 -5.54 -20.13
N ASN A 49 46.56 -4.23 -20.07
CA ASN A 49 47.38 -3.47 -21.00
C ASN A 49 48.55 -2.83 -20.25
N PRO A 50 49.80 -3.30 -20.45
CA PRO A 50 50.97 -2.74 -19.80
C PRO A 50 51.25 -1.26 -20.12
N ALA A 51 50.62 -0.70 -21.16
CA ALA A 51 50.77 0.70 -21.55
C ALA A 51 49.74 1.64 -20.89
N ASP A 52 48.78 1.12 -20.12
CA ASP A 52 47.74 1.91 -19.46
C ASP A 52 47.92 1.88 -17.93
N ASP A 53 48.48 2.94 -17.38
CA ASP A 53 48.68 3.10 -15.92
C ASP A 53 47.36 3.37 -15.17
N GLY A 54 46.25 3.65 -15.87
CA GLY A 54 44.94 3.95 -15.30
C GLY A 54 44.04 2.74 -15.10
N GLN A 55 44.44 1.54 -15.52
CA GLN A 55 43.54 0.38 -15.58
C GLN A 55 42.92 -0.03 -14.25
N ILE A 56 43.64 0.09 -13.14
CA ILE A 56 43.09 -0.25 -11.82
C ILE A 56 41.96 0.71 -11.44
N ALA A 57 42.14 2.01 -11.68
CA ALA A 57 41.12 3.00 -11.41
C ALA A 57 39.89 2.78 -12.31
N GLN A 58 40.10 2.52 -13.61
CA GLN A 58 39.03 2.20 -14.55
C GLN A 58 38.28 0.92 -14.15
N ALA A 59 39.00 -0.12 -13.73
CA ALA A 59 38.41 -1.38 -13.27
C ALA A 59 37.58 -1.18 -12.00
N ILE A 60 38.07 -0.42 -11.03
CA ILE A 60 37.30 -0.07 -9.82
C ILE A 60 36.05 0.73 -10.19
N LEU A 61 36.16 1.72 -11.08
CA LEU A 61 35.02 2.48 -11.56
C LEU A 61 34.02 1.60 -12.31
N ASN A 62 34.46 0.63 -13.10
CA ASN A 62 33.57 -0.34 -13.76
C ASN A 62 32.87 -1.25 -12.74
N MET A 63 33.58 -1.69 -11.69
CA MET A 63 32.98 -2.50 -10.62
C MET A 63 31.96 -1.70 -9.80
N ILE A 64 32.23 -0.42 -9.52
CA ILE A 64 31.29 0.48 -8.83
C ILE A 64 30.13 0.85 -9.76
N GLY A 65 30.38 1.09 -11.05
CA GLY A 65 29.37 1.41 -12.05
C GLY A 65 28.40 0.25 -12.31
N LYS A 66 28.85 -1.00 -12.12
CA LYS A 66 27.95 -2.17 -12.06
C LYS A 66 27.05 -2.18 -10.83
N ALA A 67 27.43 -1.49 -9.74
CA ALA A 67 26.62 -1.36 -8.52
C ALA A 67 25.68 -0.14 -8.56
N ALA A 68 26.01 0.91 -9.34
CA ALA A 68 25.15 2.06 -9.53
C ALA A 68 24.14 1.82 -10.65
N PHE A 69 22.85 2.00 -10.35
CA PHE A 69 21.78 1.90 -11.34
C PHE A 69 21.87 3.12 -12.30
N THR A 70 22.57 2.97 -13.42
CA THR A 70 22.85 4.07 -14.35
C THR A 70 21.64 4.37 -15.24
N PHE A 71 21.42 5.67 -15.51
CA PHE A 71 20.43 6.10 -16.50
C PHE A 71 20.84 5.58 -17.88
N SER A 72 20.06 4.63 -18.38
CA SER A 72 20.32 3.88 -19.62
C SER A 72 19.71 4.55 -20.86
N GLY A 73 18.85 5.55 -20.69
CA GLY A 73 18.37 6.41 -21.79
C GLY A 73 16.86 6.64 -21.83
N LEU A 74 16.40 7.26 -22.92
CA LEU A 74 14.98 7.50 -23.18
C LEU A 74 14.35 6.30 -23.92
N LEU A 75 13.10 5.98 -23.56
CA LEU A 75 12.27 5.04 -24.32
C LEU A 75 11.71 5.75 -25.56
N PRO A 76 11.87 5.20 -26.77
CA PRO A 76 11.25 5.77 -27.96
C PRO A 76 9.72 5.62 -27.93
N ASN A 77 9.04 6.36 -28.80
CA ASN A 77 7.61 6.12 -29.05
C ASN A 77 7.42 4.72 -29.64
N GLY A 78 6.39 4.00 -29.19
CA GLY A 78 6.16 2.63 -29.69
C GLY A 78 7.11 1.58 -29.12
N ALA A 79 7.88 1.89 -28.07
CA ALA A 79 8.80 0.91 -27.46
C ALA A 79 8.05 -0.35 -26.99
N ASN A 80 8.67 -1.51 -27.14
CA ASN A 80 8.18 -2.76 -26.58
C ASN A 80 8.96 -3.08 -25.30
N LEU A 81 8.33 -3.00 -24.13
CA LEU A 81 9.04 -3.19 -22.85
C LEU A 81 9.61 -4.61 -22.67
N ASN A 82 9.17 -5.60 -23.46
CA ASN A 82 9.74 -6.95 -23.41
C ASN A 82 11.16 -7.04 -23.98
N THR A 83 11.61 -6.07 -24.78
CA THR A 83 12.98 -6.05 -25.33
C THR A 83 14.01 -5.50 -24.34
N TYR A 84 13.57 -4.91 -23.25
CA TYR A 84 14.43 -4.32 -22.21
C TYR A 84 14.75 -5.37 -21.14
N THR A 85 15.73 -6.22 -21.43
CA THR A 85 16.12 -7.37 -20.61
C THR A 85 17.46 -7.21 -19.89
N LYS A 86 18.15 -6.08 -20.07
CA LYS A 86 19.40 -5.75 -19.38
C LYS A 86 19.12 -4.87 -18.18
N SER A 87 19.95 -4.95 -17.14
CA SER A 87 19.81 -4.06 -15.99
C SER A 87 19.98 -2.60 -16.40
N GLY A 88 19.12 -1.71 -15.90
CA GLY A 88 19.18 -0.29 -16.24
C GLY A 88 17.91 0.50 -15.91
N LEU A 89 18.01 1.83 -16.06
CA LEU A 89 16.91 2.78 -15.86
C LEU A 89 16.60 3.53 -17.15
N TRP A 90 15.36 3.47 -17.61
CA TRP A 90 14.90 4.20 -18.79
C TRP A 90 13.74 5.13 -18.45
N LEU A 91 13.58 6.20 -19.22
CA LEU A 91 12.49 7.17 -19.06
C LEU A 91 11.61 7.22 -20.31
N GLN A 92 10.31 6.97 -20.15
CA GLN A 92 9.28 7.32 -21.13
C GLN A 92 8.76 8.73 -20.82
N LEU A 93 9.06 9.68 -21.71
CA LEU A 93 8.72 11.09 -21.52
C LEU A 93 7.24 11.40 -21.73
N SER A 94 6.52 10.58 -22.50
CA SER A 94 5.16 10.91 -22.90
C SER A 94 4.19 9.73 -22.78
N ALA A 95 2.97 10.04 -22.33
CA ALA A 95 1.87 9.09 -22.31
C ALA A 95 1.49 8.61 -23.73
N ALA A 96 1.57 9.51 -24.74
CA ALA A 96 1.33 9.15 -26.14
C ALA A 96 2.38 8.15 -26.67
N GLY A 97 3.66 8.33 -26.30
CA GLY A 97 4.73 7.39 -26.62
C GLY A 97 4.52 6.02 -25.98
N ALA A 98 4.05 5.98 -24.73
CA ALA A 98 3.65 4.74 -24.05
C ALA A 98 2.42 4.09 -24.69
N GLY A 99 1.41 4.89 -25.06
CA GLY A 99 0.14 4.41 -25.61
C GLY A 99 0.25 3.79 -27.00
N THR A 100 1.30 4.14 -27.76
CA THR A 100 1.67 3.47 -29.02
C THR A 100 2.60 2.28 -28.80
N GLY A 101 3.15 2.13 -27.59
CA GLY A 101 4.07 1.06 -27.21
C GLY A 101 3.36 -0.25 -26.88
N SER A 102 4.16 -1.29 -26.68
CA SER A 102 3.69 -2.62 -26.31
C SER A 102 4.23 -3.03 -24.94
N ASN A 103 3.45 -3.82 -24.21
CA ASN A 103 3.80 -4.35 -22.89
C ASN A 103 4.04 -3.29 -21.81
N TYR A 104 3.49 -2.10 -21.97
CA TYR A 104 3.34 -1.14 -20.88
C TYR A 104 2.23 -1.60 -19.90
N PRO A 105 2.39 -1.37 -18.59
CA PRO A 105 1.31 -1.62 -17.63
C PRO A 105 0.15 -0.63 -17.75
N ALA A 106 0.42 0.57 -18.25
CA ALA A 106 -0.53 1.64 -18.52
C ALA A 106 0.06 2.59 -19.58
N ALA A 107 -0.78 3.25 -20.36
CA ALA A 107 -0.38 4.24 -21.36
C ALA A 107 0.02 5.59 -20.73
N LEU A 108 1.05 5.58 -19.88
CA LEU A 108 1.49 6.73 -19.07
C LEU A 108 2.98 6.99 -19.23
N ALA A 109 3.40 8.24 -19.04
CA ALA A 109 4.80 8.61 -18.89
C ALA A 109 5.35 8.07 -17.55
N GLY A 110 6.63 7.71 -17.52
CA GLY A 110 7.22 7.11 -16.34
C GLY A 110 8.61 6.50 -16.52
N PHE A 111 9.15 6.00 -15.43
CA PHE A 111 10.44 5.33 -15.37
C PHE A 111 10.26 3.82 -15.48
N LEU A 112 11.08 3.18 -16.31
CA LEU A 112 11.27 1.73 -16.32
C LEU A 112 12.59 1.41 -15.63
N VAL A 113 12.54 0.51 -14.67
CA VAL A 113 13.69 -0.04 -13.96
C VAL A 113 13.73 -1.53 -14.27
N VAL A 114 14.86 -2.03 -14.77
CA VAL A 114 15.06 -3.45 -15.07
C VAL A 114 16.18 -4.00 -14.20
N TYR A 115 15.94 -5.13 -13.55
CA TYR A 115 16.94 -5.91 -12.83
C TYR A 115 17.12 -7.23 -13.57
N ALA A 116 18.18 -7.36 -14.35
CA ALA A 116 18.52 -8.60 -15.02
C ALA A 116 19.46 -9.43 -14.15
N SER A 117 19.27 -10.75 -14.12
CA SER A 117 20.30 -11.64 -13.59
C SER A 117 21.47 -11.69 -14.56
N ASN A 118 22.70 -11.73 -14.04
CA ASN A 118 23.90 -11.89 -14.85
C ASN A 118 24.03 -13.30 -15.45
N ASP A 119 23.13 -14.21 -15.09
CA ASP A 119 23.13 -15.59 -15.54
C ASP A 119 22.62 -15.69 -16.98
N PRO A 120 23.50 -16.01 -17.96
CA PRO A 120 23.12 -16.12 -19.37
C PRO A 120 22.22 -17.33 -19.65
N LEU A 121 22.10 -18.29 -18.73
CA LEU A 121 21.36 -19.54 -18.96
C LEU A 121 19.87 -19.47 -18.57
N VAL A 122 19.46 -18.49 -17.75
CA VAL A 122 18.11 -18.51 -17.15
C VAL A 122 17.23 -17.32 -17.54
N GLY A 123 17.80 -16.29 -18.19
CA GLY A 123 17.03 -15.21 -18.82
C GLY A 123 16.10 -14.44 -17.86
N HIS A 124 16.43 -14.43 -16.57
CA HIS A 124 15.62 -13.79 -15.55
C HIS A 124 15.79 -12.27 -15.60
N ALA A 125 14.66 -11.58 -15.58
CA ALA A 125 14.62 -10.14 -15.42
C ALA A 125 13.42 -9.74 -14.58
N ALA A 126 13.58 -8.81 -13.64
CA ALA A 126 12.47 -8.13 -13.00
C ALA A 126 12.33 -6.74 -13.61
N GLN A 127 11.10 -6.28 -13.79
CA GLN A 127 10.81 -4.92 -14.22
C GLN A 127 9.90 -4.22 -13.22
N THR A 128 10.22 -2.98 -12.94
CA THR A 128 9.37 -2.04 -12.21
C THR A 128 9.10 -0.84 -13.10
N PHE A 129 7.83 -0.47 -13.27
CA PHE A 129 7.43 0.75 -13.94
C PHE A 129 6.83 1.72 -12.92
N MET A 130 7.34 2.94 -12.87
CA MET A 130 6.87 4.00 -11.99
C MET A 130 6.34 5.14 -12.86
N SER A 131 5.01 5.29 -12.94
CA SER A 131 4.41 6.39 -13.69
C SER A 131 4.61 7.72 -12.97
N LEU A 132 4.67 8.81 -13.73
CA LEU A 132 4.70 10.16 -13.17
C LEU A 132 3.41 10.52 -12.39
N ASP A 133 2.30 9.81 -12.64
CA ASP A 133 1.04 9.96 -11.91
C ASP A 133 0.99 9.16 -10.59
N GLY A 134 2.12 8.57 -10.16
CA GLY A 134 2.25 7.90 -8.86
C GLY A 134 1.83 6.42 -8.82
N GLY A 135 1.45 5.82 -9.95
CA GLY A 135 1.28 4.38 -10.08
C GLY A 135 2.63 3.64 -10.13
N ILE A 136 2.70 2.47 -9.48
CA ILE A 136 3.85 1.58 -9.52
C ILE A 136 3.37 0.19 -9.95
N TRP A 137 4.07 -0.42 -10.91
CA TRP A 137 3.80 -1.78 -11.37
C TRP A 137 5.07 -2.59 -11.38
N THR A 138 4.94 -3.90 -11.13
CA THR A 138 6.06 -4.84 -11.16
C THR A 138 5.69 -6.07 -12.00
N ARG A 139 6.67 -6.67 -12.65
CA ARG A 139 6.55 -7.98 -13.30
C ARG A 139 7.92 -8.66 -13.35
N ALA A 140 7.92 -9.94 -13.68
CA ALA A 140 9.15 -10.70 -13.89
C ALA A 140 9.12 -11.47 -15.21
N ARG A 141 10.31 -11.79 -15.70
CA ARG A 141 10.58 -12.70 -16.79
C ARG A 141 11.27 -13.93 -16.24
N SER A 142 10.79 -15.11 -16.59
CA SER A 142 11.39 -16.39 -16.22
C SER A 142 11.31 -17.32 -17.40
N ALA A 143 12.42 -17.98 -17.76
CA ALA A 143 12.50 -18.85 -18.93
C ALA A 143 11.92 -18.18 -20.19
N ASP A 144 12.34 -16.94 -20.43
CA ASP A 144 11.89 -16.06 -21.51
C ASP A 144 10.41 -15.63 -21.53
N ILE A 145 9.59 -16.10 -20.59
CA ILE A 145 8.17 -15.76 -20.47
C ILE A 145 7.99 -14.60 -19.48
N TRP A 146 7.27 -13.56 -19.91
CA TRP A 146 6.90 -12.44 -19.04
C TRP A 146 5.61 -12.75 -18.27
N SER A 147 5.62 -12.51 -16.96
CA SER A 147 4.41 -12.45 -16.16
C SER A 147 3.57 -11.22 -16.54
N THR A 148 2.29 -11.24 -16.17
CA THR A 148 1.46 -10.04 -16.20
C THR A 148 1.99 -8.98 -15.24
N TRP A 149 1.74 -7.71 -15.54
CA TRP A 149 2.02 -6.60 -14.63
C TRP A 149 1.11 -6.66 -13.40
N SER A 150 1.71 -6.56 -12.23
CA SER A 150 1.02 -6.42 -10.94
C SER A 150 1.16 -4.98 -10.45
N ARG A 151 0.04 -4.31 -10.23
CA ARG A 151 0.02 -2.94 -9.70
C ARG A 151 0.22 -2.97 -8.18
N VAL A 152 1.17 -2.19 -7.69
CA VAL A 152 1.38 -2.00 -6.25
C VAL A 152 0.29 -1.05 -5.74
N LEU A 153 -0.42 -1.47 -4.69
CA LEU A 153 -1.37 -0.61 -4.00
C LEU A 153 -0.57 0.38 -3.15
N THR A 154 -0.62 1.66 -3.52
CA THR A 154 -0.05 2.75 -2.72
C THR A 154 -1.08 3.26 -1.73
N ASP A 155 -0.63 3.90 -0.64
CA ASP A 155 -1.54 4.44 0.38
C ASP A 155 -2.55 5.43 -0.21
N VAL A 156 -2.23 6.15 -1.29
CA VAL A 156 -3.20 7.04 -1.98
C VAL A 156 -4.36 6.26 -2.62
N MET A 157 -4.16 4.98 -2.96
CA MET A 157 -5.24 4.07 -3.36
C MET A 157 -5.94 3.40 -2.16
N ALA A 158 -5.25 3.26 -1.03
CA ALA A 158 -5.82 2.71 0.21
C ALA A 158 -6.57 3.76 1.06
N THR A 159 -6.23 5.05 0.95
CA THR A 159 -6.78 6.16 1.77
C THR A 159 -7.93 6.93 1.12
N ARG A 160 -8.39 6.52 -0.06
CA ARG A 160 -9.60 7.08 -0.69
C ARG A 160 -10.79 6.13 -0.81
N ALA A 161 -10.69 4.91 -0.29
CA ALA A 161 -11.90 4.23 0.16
C ALA A 161 -12.23 4.82 1.54
N PRO A 162 -13.28 5.64 1.73
CA PRO A 162 -13.67 6.04 3.08
C PRO A 162 -13.86 4.74 3.88
N SER A 163 -13.01 4.46 4.85
CA SER A 163 -13.09 3.23 5.65
C SER A 163 -14.37 3.13 6.48
N GLN A 164 -15.20 4.17 6.41
CA GLN A 164 -16.44 4.32 7.15
C GLN A 164 -17.43 5.18 6.37
N ILE A 165 -18.64 4.65 6.18
CA ILE A 165 -19.80 5.46 5.83
C ILE A 165 -20.57 5.71 7.13
N VAL A 166 -20.83 6.97 7.44
CA VAL A 166 -21.61 7.36 8.62
C VAL A 166 -22.94 7.91 8.16
N VAL A 167 -24.04 7.27 8.57
CA VAL A 167 -25.41 7.75 8.37
C VAL A 167 -25.98 8.08 9.75
N THR A 168 -26.22 9.36 10.03
CA THR A 168 -26.71 9.82 11.35
C THR A 168 -28.09 10.46 11.30
N THR A 169 -28.58 10.84 10.12
CA THR A 169 -29.88 11.50 9.97
C THR A 169 -31.01 10.46 10.05
N PRO A 170 -31.99 10.62 10.95
CA PRO A 170 -33.17 9.75 11.01
C PRO A 170 -33.90 9.68 9.66
N GLY A 171 -34.42 8.50 9.32
CA GLY A 171 -35.13 8.23 8.08
C GLY A 171 -34.39 7.29 7.13
N ILE A 172 -34.84 7.23 5.88
CA ILE A 172 -34.29 6.37 4.83
C ILE A 172 -33.28 7.17 4.00
N THR A 173 -32.05 6.66 3.90
CA THR A 173 -30.97 7.23 3.08
C THR A 173 -30.42 6.18 2.14
N ASN A 174 -30.33 6.50 0.84
CA ASN A 174 -29.63 5.66 -0.13
C ASN A 174 -28.15 6.07 -0.18
N VAL A 175 -27.30 5.18 0.28
CA VAL A 175 -25.86 5.37 0.34
C VAL A 175 -25.23 4.85 -0.96
N PRO A 176 -24.52 5.68 -1.75
CA PRO A 176 -23.81 5.20 -2.93
C PRO A 176 -22.66 4.27 -2.55
N LEU A 177 -22.60 3.10 -3.19
CA LEU A 177 -21.51 2.13 -3.03
C LEU A 177 -20.50 2.26 -4.18
N PRO A 178 -19.23 2.59 -3.89
CA PRO A 178 -18.17 2.59 -4.88
C PRO A 178 -18.04 1.23 -5.60
N PRO A 179 -17.76 1.19 -6.91
CA PRO A 179 -17.61 -0.06 -7.66
C PRO A 179 -16.62 -1.06 -7.03
N GLU A 180 -15.54 -0.55 -6.42
CA GLU A 180 -14.50 -1.34 -5.77
C GLU A 180 -14.94 -2.06 -4.49
N TRP A 181 -16.07 -1.66 -3.88
CA TRP A 181 -16.59 -2.27 -2.65
C TRP A 181 -17.64 -3.36 -2.89
N ARG A 182 -18.23 -3.35 -4.08
CA ARG A 182 -19.32 -4.26 -4.45
C ARG A 182 -18.84 -5.71 -4.41
N GLY A 183 -19.54 -6.56 -3.65
CA GLY A 183 -19.16 -7.96 -3.43
C GLY A 183 -17.99 -8.18 -2.46
N LYS A 184 -17.52 -7.15 -1.75
CA LYS A 184 -16.45 -7.26 -0.74
C LYS A 184 -17.00 -7.34 0.68
N ARG A 185 -16.20 -7.88 1.60
CA ARG A 185 -16.51 -7.89 3.04
C ARG A 185 -16.23 -6.51 3.63
N ALA A 186 -17.15 -5.99 4.42
CA ALA A 186 -17.06 -4.70 5.10
C ALA A 186 -17.42 -4.85 6.58
N ARG A 187 -16.76 -4.07 7.44
CA ARG A 187 -17.13 -3.95 8.85
C ARG A 187 -18.28 -2.95 8.98
N TYR A 188 -19.23 -3.27 9.86
CA TYR A 188 -20.33 -2.36 10.17
C TYR A 188 -20.37 -2.02 11.66
N ARG A 189 -20.92 -0.85 11.93
CA ARG A 189 -21.31 -0.38 13.26
C ARG A 189 -22.69 0.26 13.12
N ILE A 190 -23.70 -0.27 13.81
CA ILE A 190 -25.04 0.31 13.85
C ILE A 190 -25.49 0.55 15.28
N VAL A 191 -26.27 1.61 15.49
CA VAL A 191 -26.83 2.01 16.77
C VAL A 191 -28.33 2.25 16.56
N GLY A 192 -29.16 1.52 17.29
CA GLY A 192 -30.60 1.75 17.38
C GLY A 192 -30.89 3.08 18.07
N ALA A 193 -32.01 3.70 17.72
CA ALA A 193 -32.41 4.95 18.36
C ALA A 193 -32.79 4.74 19.83
N GLY A 194 -32.51 5.70 20.71
CA GLY A 194 -32.98 5.64 22.10
C GLY A 194 -34.50 5.73 22.20
N GLY A 195 -35.09 5.14 23.23
CA GLY A 195 -36.52 5.30 23.56
C GLY A 195 -36.81 6.64 24.24
N GLY A 196 -38.06 7.08 24.19
CA GLY A 196 -38.51 8.29 24.88
C GLY A 196 -38.79 8.01 26.35
N GLY A 197 -38.48 8.95 27.24
CA GLY A 197 -38.83 8.86 28.67
C GLY A 197 -40.34 9.00 28.90
N GLY A 198 -40.86 8.40 29.97
CA GLY A 198 -42.25 8.64 30.39
C GLY A 198 -42.45 10.08 30.86
N ALA A 199 -43.67 10.60 30.71
CA ALA A 199 -44.04 11.87 31.36
C ALA A 199 -44.21 11.65 32.86
N ALA A 200 -43.83 12.66 33.66
CA ALA A 200 -44.34 12.79 35.02
C ALA A 200 -45.79 13.31 34.97
N ALA A 201 -46.62 12.92 35.93
CA ALA A 201 -47.93 13.54 36.10
C ALA A 201 -47.80 15.07 36.28
N THR A 202 -48.63 15.85 35.59
CA THR A 202 -48.71 17.32 35.76
C THR A 202 -49.31 17.64 37.14
N GLY A 203 -48.43 17.76 38.13
CA GLY A 203 -48.78 18.09 39.50
C GLY A 203 -47.52 18.14 40.34
N ALA A 204 -46.84 19.28 40.33
CA ALA A 204 -45.62 19.50 41.09
C ALA A 204 -45.87 19.24 42.58
N GLY A 205 -45.46 18.08 43.12
CA GLY A 205 -45.29 17.82 44.56
C GLY A 205 -46.48 18.17 45.46
N GLY A 206 -47.66 18.44 44.91
CA GLY A 206 -48.85 18.83 45.62
C GLY A 206 -49.53 17.56 46.07
N GLN A 207 -49.36 17.21 47.33
CA GLN A 207 -50.21 16.26 48.02
C GLN A 207 -51.65 16.44 47.55
N SER A 208 -52.31 15.35 47.12
CA SER A 208 -53.74 15.43 46.80
C SER A 208 -54.44 16.10 47.96
N ALA A 209 -55.21 17.16 47.69
CA ALA A 209 -55.93 17.92 48.71
C ALA A 209 -56.91 17.06 49.51
N THR A 210 -57.20 15.86 49.03
CA THR A 210 -58.08 14.87 49.68
C THR A 210 -57.34 13.66 50.23
N ASN A 211 -56.07 13.42 49.85
CA ASN A 211 -55.28 12.31 50.36
C ASN A 211 -53.77 12.62 50.29
N PRO A 212 -53.15 13.10 51.38
CA PRO A 212 -51.74 13.49 51.39
C PRO A 212 -50.75 12.32 51.20
N ASP A 213 -51.22 11.08 51.22
CA ASP A 213 -50.41 9.87 51.02
C ASP A 213 -50.23 9.49 49.54
N ILE A 214 -50.88 10.19 48.60
CA ILE A 214 -50.72 9.93 47.15
C ILE A 214 -49.74 10.95 46.55
N SER A 215 -48.46 10.61 46.53
CA SER A 215 -47.44 11.30 45.74
C SER A 215 -47.34 10.66 44.34
N GLY A 216 -47.34 11.48 43.29
CA GLY A 216 -47.12 11.00 41.92
C GLY A 216 -45.68 10.52 41.73
N GLY A 217 -45.50 9.32 41.16
CA GLY A 217 -44.18 8.80 40.83
C GLY A 217 -43.57 9.55 39.63
N GLY A 218 -42.25 9.71 39.61
CA GLY A 218 -41.56 10.21 38.41
C GLY A 218 -41.65 9.20 37.28
N GLY A 219 -41.91 9.66 36.05
CA GLY A 219 -41.88 8.80 34.85
C GLY A 219 -40.52 8.12 34.67
N GLY A 220 -40.52 6.86 34.24
CA GLY A 220 -39.30 6.09 34.00
C GLY A 220 -38.55 6.59 32.76
N GLY A 221 -37.21 6.58 32.79
CA GLY A 221 -36.39 6.90 31.62
C GLY A 221 -36.60 5.90 30.48
N GLY A 222 -36.46 6.38 29.23
CA GLY A 222 -36.48 5.52 28.04
C GLY A 222 -35.24 4.62 27.97
N GLY A 223 -35.38 3.44 27.38
CA GLY A 223 -34.26 2.51 27.20
C GLY A 223 -33.25 3.01 26.16
N ALA A 224 -31.99 2.63 26.33
CA ALA A 224 -30.98 2.80 25.27
C ALA A 224 -31.31 1.90 24.07
N GLY A 225 -30.98 2.36 22.86
CA GLY A 225 -31.10 1.55 21.66
C GLY A 225 -30.05 0.43 21.60
N GLU A 226 -30.35 -0.61 20.83
CA GLU A 226 -29.44 -1.75 20.63
C GLU A 226 -28.18 -1.31 19.84
N TYR A 227 -27.04 -1.91 20.14
CA TYR A 227 -25.80 -1.68 19.42
C TYR A 227 -25.30 -2.98 18.78
N LYS A 228 -24.90 -2.94 17.49
CA LYS A 228 -24.29 -4.10 16.81
C LYS A 228 -23.05 -3.70 16.01
N THR A 229 -22.05 -4.57 16.05
CA THR A 229 -20.88 -4.56 15.17
C THR A 229 -20.62 -5.92 14.58
N GLY A 230 -20.08 -5.97 13.37
CA GLY A 230 -19.70 -7.22 12.73
C GLY A 230 -19.15 -7.00 11.34
N GLU A 231 -19.16 -8.06 10.54
CA GLU A 231 -18.79 -8.05 9.12
C GLU A 231 -19.96 -8.49 8.25
N ILE A 232 -20.18 -7.81 7.13
CA ILE A 232 -21.15 -8.16 6.11
C ILE A 232 -20.50 -8.23 4.73
N VAL A 233 -21.08 -9.01 3.82
CA VAL A 233 -20.73 -8.96 2.40
C VAL A 233 -21.62 -7.92 1.73
N LEU A 234 -21.02 -6.90 1.12
CA LEU A 234 -21.77 -5.86 0.43
C LEU A 234 -22.38 -6.38 -0.87
N PRO A 235 -23.65 -6.06 -1.16
CA PRO A 235 -24.29 -6.48 -2.40
C PRO A 235 -23.62 -5.84 -3.62
N ALA A 236 -23.73 -6.49 -4.78
CA ALA A 236 -23.17 -6.01 -6.04
C ALA A 236 -24.04 -4.93 -6.72
N ILE A 237 -24.62 -4.03 -5.92
CA ILE A 237 -25.55 -2.96 -6.36
C ILE A 237 -24.92 -1.57 -6.17
N PRO A 238 -25.35 -0.55 -6.92
CA PRO A 238 -24.74 0.77 -6.86
C PRO A 238 -25.09 1.59 -5.62
N THR A 239 -26.14 1.23 -4.90
CA THR A 239 -26.63 1.96 -3.71
C THR A 239 -27.09 0.99 -2.64
N LEU A 240 -26.81 1.30 -1.38
CA LEU A 240 -27.27 0.57 -0.20
C LEU A 240 -28.28 1.41 0.55
N THR A 241 -29.48 0.89 0.76
CA THR A 241 -30.49 1.59 1.56
C THR A 241 -30.18 1.43 3.04
N CYS A 242 -30.03 2.53 3.75
CA CYS A 242 -29.84 2.56 5.20
C CYS A 242 -31.04 3.27 5.83
N THR A 243 -31.55 2.72 6.93
CA THR A 243 -32.60 3.31 7.74
C THR A 243 -32.02 3.67 9.10
N VAL A 244 -32.17 4.91 9.54
CA VAL A 244 -31.85 5.32 10.90
C VAL A 244 -33.16 5.53 11.66
N GLY A 245 -33.35 4.79 12.74
CA GLY A 245 -34.53 4.92 13.57
C GLY A 245 -34.67 6.32 14.16
N ALA A 246 -35.89 6.83 14.26
CA ALA A 246 -36.15 8.05 15.03
C ALA A 246 -36.03 7.76 16.53
N GLY A 247 -35.56 8.72 17.31
CA GLY A 247 -35.65 8.63 18.77
C GLY A 247 -37.10 8.52 19.22
N GLY A 248 -37.35 7.74 20.28
CA GLY A 248 -38.65 7.70 20.92
C GLY A 248 -39.02 9.08 21.48
N ILE A 249 -40.30 9.41 21.41
CA ILE A 249 -40.86 10.67 21.90
C ILE A 249 -41.21 10.47 23.37
N GLY A 250 -40.93 11.49 24.19
CA GLY A 250 -41.34 11.47 25.58
C GLY A 250 -42.85 11.33 25.74
N GLY A 251 -43.30 10.71 26.83
CA GLY A 251 -44.70 10.67 27.17
C GLY A 251 -45.28 12.09 27.29
N THR A 252 -46.54 12.27 26.97
CA THR A 252 -47.25 13.53 27.21
C THR A 252 -47.84 13.56 28.61
N THR A 253 -47.90 14.74 29.21
CA THR A 253 -48.61 14.94 30.48
C THR A 253 -50.11 14.81 30.23
N PHE A 254 -50.79 13.96 31.01
CA PHE A 254 -52.25 13.83 30.96
C PHE A 254 -52.87 14.52 32.19
N SER A 255 -54.09 15.05 32.05
CA SER A 255 -54.84 15.59 33.18
C SER A 255 -55.35 14.42 34.04
N GLY A 256 -54.60 14.06 35.09
CA GLY A 256 -54.88 12.89 35.93
C GLY A 256 -53.68 12.45 36.76
N HIS A 257 -53.79 11.27 37.37
CA HIS A 257 -52.82 10.74 38.34
C HIS A 257 -51.65 9.94 37.74
N VAL A 258 -51.61 9.71 36.41
CA VAL A 258 -50.54 8.93 35.74
C VAL A 258 -50.16 9.62 34.43
N GLY A 259 -48.86 9.85 34.20
CA GLY A 259 -48.31 10.33 32.94
C GLY A 259 -48.38 9.28 31.83
N ALA A 260 -48.35 9.69 30.56
CA ALA A 260 -48.28 8.73 29.46
C ALA A 260 -46.88 8.09 29.38
N ALA A 261 -46.83 6.83 28.93
CA ALA A 261 -45.56 6.19 28.57
C ALA A 261 -44.92 6.89 27.37
N GLY A 262 -43.59 6.90 27.32
CA GLY A 262 -42.84 7.33 26.14
C GLY A 262 -42.97 6.31 25.00
N THR A 263 -42.66 6.73 23.77
CA THR A 263 -42.64 5.82 22.62
C THR A 263 -41.29 5.10 22.51
N ALA A 264 -41.30 3.91 21.91
CA ALA A 264 -40.06 3.21 21.57
C ALA A 264 -39.29 3.96 20.47
N GLY A 265 -37.97 3.79 20.45
CA GLY A 265 -37.13 4.21 19.33
C GLY A 265 -37.41 3.39 18.08
N GLY A 266 -37.19 4.00 16.91
CA GLY A 266 -37.31 3.33 15.63
C GLY A 266 -36.17 2.33 15.36
N LEU A 267 -36.41 1.43 14.41
CA LEU A 267 -35.42 0.48 13.90
C LEU A 267 -34.30 1.21 13.13
N THR A 268 -33.05 0.86 13.40
CA THR A 268 -31.90 1.23 12.55
C THR A 268 -31.45 0.00 11.76
N ALA A 269 -31.32 0.11 10.44
CA ALA A 269 -30.97 -1.01 9.58
C ALA A 269 -30.04 -0.63 8.41
N ILE A 270 -29.24 -1.59 7.96
CA ILE A 270 -28.49 -1.55 6.71
C ILE A 270 -29.19 -2.52 5.76
N SER A 271 -30.17 -2.01 5.00
CA SER A 271 -31.04 -2.81 4.14
C SER A 271 -31.60 -4.02 4.91
N ASP A 272 -31.69 -5.18 4.26
CA ASP A 272 -32.10 -6.44 4.89
C ASP A 272 -30.93 -7.22 5.50
N LEU A 273 -29.72 -6.63 5.53
CA LEU A 273 -28.49 -7.32 5.94
C LEU A 273 -28.32 -7.33 7.45
N VAL A 274 -28.58 -6.20 8.10
CA VAL A 274 -28.41 -6.03 9.56
C VAL A 274 -29.42 -5.03 10.08
N SER A 275 -30.01 -5.29 11.23
CA SER A 275 -30.86 -4.35 11.96
C SER A 275 -30.53 -4.31 13.45
N ALA A 276 -30.79 -3.17 14.09
CA ALA A 276 -30.71 -2.93 15.52
C ALA A 276 -31.99 -2.26 15.99
N ASN A 277 -32.61 -2.85 17.03
CA ASN A 277 -33.87 -2.35 17.58
C ASN A 277 -33.65 -1.03 18.31
N GLY A 278 -34.66 -0.15 18.24
CA GLY A 278 -34.71 1.02 19.10
C GLY A 278 -34.98 0.65 20.56
N GLY A 279 -34.62 1.54 21.48
CA GLY A 279 -34.85 1.36 22.90
C GLY A 279 -36.35 1.40 23.24
N GLY A 280 -36.76 0.65 24.26
CA GLY A 280 -38.14 0.66 24.75
C GLY A 280 -38.55 2.03 25.31
N GLY A 281 -39.82 2.40 25.17
CA GLY A 281 -40.37 3.59 25.79
C GLY A 281 -40.42 3.47 27.31
N GLY A 282 -40.14 4.57 28.02
CA GLY A 282 -40.24 4.63 29.47
C GLY A 282 -41.68 4.56 29.95
N GLY A 283 -41.92 3.87 31.07
CA GLY A 283 -43.24 3.81 31.69
C GLY A 283 -43.70 5.18 32.20
N GLY A 284 -44.99 5.46 32.07
CA GLY A 284 -45.63 6.62 32.71
C GLY A 284 -45.70 6.42 34.22
N GLY A 285 -45.43 7.49 34.98
CA GLY A 285 -45.47 7.51 36.44
C GLY A 285 -46.68 8.23 37.00
#